data_AF-A0A917RTU4-F1
#
_entry.id   AF-A0A917RTU4-F1
#
_cell.length_a   1.000
_cell.length_b   1.000
_cell.length_c   1.000
_cell.angle_alpha   90.00
_cell.angle_beta   90.00
_cell.angle_gamma   90.00
#
_symmetry.space_group_name_H-M   'P 1'
#
loop_
_entity.id
_entity.type
_entity.pdbx_description
1 polymer ?
#
loop_
_entity_poly.entity_id
_entity_poly.type
_entity_poly.pdbx_seq_one_letter_code
_entity_poly.pdbx_strand_id
1 'polypeptide(L)'
;MTPWHMLCTAALTIAVCGIAAVALGCVWPADPPPRTRPAAHPRLPSHRTSTVPGPTDWTCALPGTPLSPDDAHNAARHHREHDCPRKRAAFATLVAYGCIVPDTSRRPYRQKVPS
;
A
#
# COMPACT_ATOMS: atom_id res chain seq x y z
N MET A 1 13.41 -28.05 37.74
CA MET A 1 13.84 -27.03 36.76
C MET A 1 14.68 -26.01 37.48
N THR A 2 15.96 -25.86 37.12
CA THR A 2 16.84 -24.91 37.80
C THR A 2 16.49 -23.48 37.38
N PRO A 3 16.66 -22.48 38.27
CA PRO A 3 16.37 -21.07 37.96
C PRO A 3 17.19 -20.58 36.75
N TRP A 4 18.34 -21.19 36.50
CA TRP A 4 19.16 -20.99 35.32
C TRP A 4 18.44 -21.31 34.01
N HIS A 5 17.71 -22.43 33.95
CA HIS A 5 16.92 -22.77 32.75
C HIS A 5 15.79 -21.77 32.51
N MET A 6 15.15 -21.25 33.56
CA MET A 6 14.11 -20.23 33.43
C MET A 6 14.66 -18.90 32.88
N LEU A 7 15.84 -18.47 33.35
CA LEU A 7 16.51 -17.29 32.82
C LEU A 7 16.89 -17.47 31.35
N CYS A 8 17.44 -18.63 30.98
CA CYS A 8 17.79 -18.93 29.60
C CYS A 8 16.56 -18.94 28.68
N THR A 9 15.46 -19.55 29.09
CA THR A 9 14.22 -19.58 28.27
C THR A 9 13.60 -18.20 28.13
N ALA A 10 13.59 -17.40 29.20
CA ALA A 10 13.08 -16.03 29.16
C ALA A 10 13.92 -15.16 28.21
N ALA A 11 15.25 -15.22 28.32
CA ALA A 11 16.16 -14.49 27.45
C ALA A 11 15.99 -14.87 25.97
N LEU A 12 15.89 -16.18 25.67
CA LEU A 12 15.67 -16.68 24.32
C LEU A 12 14.32 -16.21 23.75
N THR A 13 13.27 -16.24 24.56
CA THR A 13 11.93 -15.78 24.13
C THR A 13 11.95 -14.30 23.79
N ILE A 14 12.56 -13.47 24.64
CA ILE A 14 12.68 -12.03 24.38
C ILE A 14 13.49 -11.76 23.11
N ALA A 15 14.60 -12.47 22.92
CA ALA A 15 15.43 -12.33 21.72
C ALA A 15 14.66 -12.70 20.44
N VAL A 16 13.93 -13.82 20.45
CA VAL A 16 13.12 -14.26 19.31
C VAL A 16 12.00 -13.26 19.00
N CYS A 17 11.29 -12.76 20.03
CA CYS A 17 10.26 -11.74 19.86
C CYS A 17 10.82 -10.43 19.30
N GLY A 18 11.99 -10.00 19.79
CA GLY A 18 12.68 -8.82 19.27
C GLY A 18 13.06 -8.95 17.80
N ILE A 19 13.64 -10.10 17.40
CA ILE A 19 14.00 -10.38 16.00
C ILE A 19 12.75 -10.38 15.11
N ALA A 20 11.65 -11.01 15.57
CA ALA A 20 10.40 -11.02 14.83
C ALA A 20 9.85 -9.60 14.62
N ALA A 21 9.81 -8.77 15.68
CA ALA A 21 9.36 -7.38 15.60
C ALA A 21 10.24 -6.53 14.66
N VAL A 22 11.56 -6.72 14.69
CA VAL A 22 12.50 -6.05 13.76
C VAL A 22 12.27 -6.49 12.33
N ALA A 23 12.14 -7.80 12.07
CA ALA A 23 11.86 -8.32 10.73
C ALA A 23 10.53 -7.79 10.17
N LEU A 24 9.48 -7.73 11.01
CA LEU A 24 8.19 -7.12 10.68
C LEU A 24 8.34 -5.62 10.36
N GLY A 25 9.14 -4.88 11.14
CA GLY A 25 9.44 -3.47 10.90
C GLY A 25 10.27 -3.22 9.63
N CYS A 26 11.17 -4.14 9.27
CA CYS A 26 11.97 -4.05 8.03
C CYS A 26 11.15 -4.42 6.79
N VAL A 27 10.17 -5.31 6.91
CA VAL A 27 9.20 -5.62 5.85
C VAL A 27 8.16 -4.51 5.70
N TRP A 28 7.91 -3.73 6.74
CA TRP A 28 7.07 -2.56 6.65
C TRP A 28 7.79 -1.50 5.80
N PRO A 29 7.18 -1.02 4.71
CA PRO A 29 7.79 0.01 3.89
C PRO A 29 7.77 1.30 4.71
N ALA A 30 8.89 1.60 5.38
CA ALA A 30 9.16 2.96 5.82
C ALA A 30 9.14 3.82 4.56
N ASP A 31 8.21 4.78 4.51
CA ASP A 31 8.12 5.74 3.42
C ASP A 31 9.52 6.28 3.08
N PRO A 32 9.88 6.43 1.79
CA PRO A 32 11.16 7.00 1.42
C PRO A 32 11.31 8.39 2.10
N PRO A 33 12.51 8.73 2.62
CA PRO A 33 12.70 9.95 3.35
C PRO A 33 12.25 11.16 2.51
N PRO A 34 11.65 12.19 3.13
CA PRO A 34 11.25 13.37 2.41
C PRO A 34 12.50 13.95 1.74
N ARG A 35 12.53 13.92 0.40
CA ARG A 35 13.52 14.65 -0.39
C ARG A 35 13.46 16.09 0.06
N THR A 36 14.51 16.57 0.72
CA THR A 36 14.84 17.98 0.87
C THR A 36 14.95 18.58 -0.53
N ARG A 37 13.84 19.11 -1.05
CA ARG A 37 13.84 19.95 -2.25
C ARG A 37 13.89 21.42 -1.79
N PRO A 38 14.83 22.24 -2.30
CA PRO A 38 14.93 23.64 -1.94
C PRO A 38 13.66 24.41 -2.30
N ALA A 39 13.48 25.52 -1.60
CA ALA A 39 12.31 26.40 -1.60
C ALA A 39 11.87 26.93 -2.97
N ALA A 40 10.62 27.41 -2.96
CA ALA A 40 9.97 28.35 -3.89
C ALA A 40 9.21 27.77 -5.09
N HIS A 41 7.96 27.37 -4.82
CA HIS A 41 6.83 27.78 -5.67
C HIS A 41 5.64 28.14 -4.78
N PRO A 42 4.94 29.26 -5.02
CA PRO A 42 3.71 29.56 -4.29
C PRO A 42 2.70 28.47 -4.63
N ARG A 43 2.43 27.58 -3.66
CA ARG A 43 1.36 26.61 -3.81
C ARG A 43 0.05 27.39 -3.75
N LEU A 44 -0.62 27.49 -4.89
CA LEU A 44 -2.07 27.71 -4.92
C LEU A 44 -2.72 26.78 -3.88
N PRO A 45 -3.79 27.21 -3.19
CA PRO A 45 -4.52 26.33 -2.29
C PRO A 45 -5.17 25.24 -3.12
N SER A 46 -4.46 24.11 -3.29
CA SER A 46 -5.06 22.85 -3.67
C SER A 46 -6.05 22.55 -2.56
N HIS A 47 -7.33 22.72 -2.85
CA HIS A 47 -8.43 22.26 -2.01
C HIS A 47 -8.13 20.81 -1.62
N ARG A 48 -7.57 20.64 -0.42
CA ARG A 48 -7.56 19.36 0.30
C ARG A 48 -9.01 19.11 0.64
N THR A 49 -9.76 18.63 -0.32
CA THR A 49 -10.95 17.85 -0.02
C THR A 49 -10.40 16.59 0.59
N SER A 50 -10.31 16.60 1.92
CA SER A 50 -10.20 15.38 2.70
C SER A 50 -11.43 14.57 2.36
N THR A 51 -11.33 13.73 1.32
CA THR A 51 -12.38 12.80 0.94
C THR A 51 -12.50 11.83 2.10
N VAL A 52 -13.44 12.12 2.99
CA VAL A 52 -14.03 11.10 3.86
C VAL A 52 -14.37 9.94 2.94
N PRO A 53 -13.78 8.74 3.14
CA PRO A 53 -14.02 7.62 2.24
C PRO A 53 -15.52 7.42 2.09
N GLY A 54 -16.00 7.54 0.86
CA GLY A 54 -17.40 7.37 0.57
C GLY A 54 -17.82 5.94 0.91
N PRO A 55 -19.11 5.68 1.20
CA PRO A 55 -19.61 4.33 1.48
C PRO A 55 -19.35 3.32 0.36
N THR A 56 -18.90 3.75 -0.82
CA THR A 56 -18.54 2.85 -1.90
C THR A 56 -17.05 2.50 -1.92
N ASP A 57 -16.15 3.19 -1.23
CA ASP A 57 -14.69 3.03 -1.40
C ASP A 57 -14.11 1.67 -1.01
N TRP A 58 -14.86 0.88 -0.24
CA TRP A 58 -14.51 -0.50 0.10
C TRP A 58 -15.11 -1.53 -0.87
N THR A 59 -16.03 -1.14 -1.75
CA THR A 59 -16.70 -2.09 -2.64
C THR A 59 -15.85 -2.42 -3.84
N CYS A 60 -15.86 -3.70 -4.25
CA CYS A 60 -15.16 -4.15 -5.46
C CYS A 60 -15.87 -3.78 -6.78
N ALA A 61 -17.04 -3.12 -6.69
CA ALA A 61 -17.87 -2.78 -7.85
C ALA A 61 -17.12 -1.85 -8.81
N LEU A 62 -17.32 -2.05 -10.10
CA LEU A 62 -16.74 -1.18 -11.12
C LEU A 62 -17.35 0.22 -10.96
N PRO A 63 -16.53 1.28 -10.83
CA PRO A 63 -17.06 2.62 -10.75
C PRO A 63 -17.68 2.99 -12.10
N GLY A 64 -18.88 3.57 -12.08
CA GLY A 64 -19.59 4.02 -13.29
C GLY A 64 -18.94 5.23 -13.96
N THR A 65 -18.05 5.92 -13.26
CA THR A 65 -17.25 7.04 -13.77
C THR A 65 -15.76 6.77 -13.55
N PRO A 66 -14.87 7.37 -14.36
CA PRO A 66 -13.44 7.36 -14.08
C PRO A 66 -13.16 7.94 -12.69
N LEU A 67 -12.31 7.27 -11.92
CA LEU A 67 -11.89 7.74 -10.61
C LEU A 67 -11.05 9.02 -10.75
N SER A 68 -11.05 9.88 -9.73
CA SER A 68 -10.04 10.92 -9.60
C SER A 68 -8.67 10.27 -9.31
N PRO A 69 -7.54 10.95 -9.57
CA PRO A 69 -6.21 10.41 -9.24
C PRO A 69 -6.05 10.02 -7.76
N ASP A 70 -6.60 10.83 -6.85
CA ASP A 70 -6.52 10.58 -5.41
C ASP A 70 -7.37 9.36 -5.00
N ASP A 71 -8.59 9.25 -5.53
CA ASP A 71 -9.46 8.09 -5.28
C ASP A 71 -8.88 6.82 -5.91
N ALA A 72 -8.21 6.95 -7.07
CA ALA A 72 -7.52 5.84 -7.70
C ALA A 72 -6.34 5.36 -6.85
N HIS A 73 -5.54 6.27 -6.28
CA HIS A 73 -4.53 5.89 -5.29
C HIS A 73 -5.14 5.23 -4.07
N ASN A 74 -6.27 5.73 -3.57
CA ASN A 74 -6.94 5.15 -2.42
C ASN A 74 -7.48 3.74 -2.69
N ALA A 75 -8.12 3.54 -3.84
CA ALA A 75 -8.62 2.25 -4.28
C ALA A 75 -7.48 1.25 -4.52
N ALA A 76 -6.35 1.68 -5.11
CA ALA A 76 -5.18 0.82 -5.28
C ALA A 76 -4.57 0.37 -3.95
N ARG A 77 -4.64 1.22 -2.90
CA ARG A 77 -4.23 0.86 -1.53
C ARG A 77 -5.21 -0.12 -0.88
N HIS A 78 -6.51 0.18 -0.91
CA HIS A 78 -7.54 -0.65 -0.27
C HIS A 78 -7.68 -2.03 -0.91
N HIS A 79 -7.54 -2.12 -2.23
CA HIS A 79 -7.65 -3.37 -2.98
C HIS A 79 -6.27 -3.97 -3.33
N ARG A 80 -5.26 -3.79 -2.47
CA ARG A 80 -3.90 -4.26 -2.76
C ARG A 80 -3.82 -5.78 -2.90
N GLU A 81 -4.56 -6.51 -2.06
CA GLU A 81 -4.45 -7.97 -1.88
C GLU A 81 -5.14 -8.79 -2.96
N HIS A 82 -6.19 -8.26 -3.59
CA HIS A 82 -6.98 -8.97 -4.60
C HIS A 82 -7.08 -8.15 -5.88
N ASP A 83 -7.37 -8.79 -7.01
CA ASP A 83 -7.55 -8.12 -8.30
C ASP A 83 -9.05 -8.02 -8.64
N CYS A 84 -9.65 -6.85 -8.39
CA CYS A 84 -11.06 -6.59 -8.62
C CYS A 84 -11.27 -5.53 -9.72
N PRO A 85 -12.49 -5.42 -10.29
CA PRO A 85 -12.81 -4.42 -11.30
C PRO A 85 -12.46 -2.99 -10.89
N ARG A 86 -12.71 -2.64 -9.62
CA ARG A 86 -12.35 -1.32 -9.08
C ARG A 86 -10.85 -1.06 -9.07
N LYS A 87 -10.04 -2.04 -8.67
CA LYS A 87 -8.58 -1.94 -8.72
C LYS A 87 -8.11 -1.72 -10.15
N ARG A 88 -8.63 -2.50 -11.11
CA ARG A 88 -8.28 -2.34 -12.53
C ARG A 88 -8.64 -0.96 -13.06
N ALA A 89 -9.82 -0.44 -12.71
CA ALA A 89 -10.23 0.92 -13.06
C ALA A 89 -9.29 1.97 -12.44
N ALA A 90 -8.90 1.80 -11.18
CA ALA A 90 -7.94 2.68 -10.51
C ALA A 90 -6.57 2.68 -11.20
N PHE A 91 -6.03 1.50 -11.55
CA PHE A 91 -4.78 1.42 -12.31
C PHE A 91 -4.91 2.10 -13.68
N ALA A 92 -6.01 1.88 -14.41
CA ALA A 92 -6.25 2.54 -15.69
C ALA A 92 -6.28 4.07 -15.56
N THR A 93 -6.96 4.60 -14.53
CA THR A 93 -6.93 6.04 -14.21
C THR A 93 -5.49 6.51 -13.96
N LEU A 94 -4.74 5.85 -13.08
CA LEU A 94 -3.38 6.29 -12.75
C LEU A 94 -2.43 6.27 -13.96
N VAL A 95 -2.61 5.31 -14.89
CA VAL A 95 -1.87 5.28 -16.16
C VAL A 95 -2.28 6.46 -17.05
N ALA A 96 -3.59 6.71 -17.19
CA ALA A 96 -4.10 7.80 -18.02
C ALA A 96 -3.62 9.19 -17.54
N TYR A 97 -3.49 9.37 -16.23
CA TYR A 97 -2.95 10.60 -15.61
C TYR A 97 -1.41 10.63 -15.55
N GLY A 98 -0.72 9.60 -16.02
CA GLY A 98 0.75 9.53 -15.99
C GLY A 98 1.34 9.38 -14.59
N CYS A 99 0.54 9.01 -13.60
CA CYS A 99 0.98 8.78 -12.22
C CYS A 99 1.78 7.47 -12.08
N ILE A 100 1.51 6.49 -12.95
CA ILE A 100 2.24 5.23 -13.01
C ILE A 100 2.52 4.84 -14.47
N VAL A 101 3.70 4.26 -14.69
CA VAL A 101 4.06 3.64 -15.97
C VAL A 101 3.93 2.14 -15.80
N PRO A 102 3.09 1.46 -16.59
CA PRO A 102 3.02 0.00 -16.58
C PRO A 102 4.40 -0.58 -16.90
N ASP A 103 4.91 -1.40 -15.99
CA ASP A 103 6.13 -2.16 -16.23
C ASP A 103 5.82 -3.31 -17.20
N THR A 104 6.01 -3.05 -18.50
CA THR A 104 5.79 -4.05 -19.56
C THR A 104 6.78 -5.21 -19.51
N SER A 105 7.87 -5.07 -18.74
CA SER A 105 8.85 -6.15 -18.54
C SER A 105 8.38 -7.20 -17.52
N ARG A 106 7.48 -6.81 -16.60
CA ARG A 106 6.76 -7.76 -15.75
C ARG A 106 5.72 -8.50 -16.58
N ARG A 107 6.07 -9.70 -17.06
CA ARG A 107 5.09 -10.65 -17.60
C ARG A 107 3.93 -10.79 -16.60
N PRO A 108 2.66 -10.76 -17.05
CA PRO A 108 1.55 -11.04 -16.17
C PRO A 108 1.72 -12.45 -15.62
N TYR A 109 1.85 -12.57 -14.29
CA TYR A 109 1.72 -13.86 -13.63
C TYR A 109 0.32 -14.35 -13.94
N ARG A 110 0.25 -15.27 -14.90
CA ARG A 110 -0.96 -15.89 -15.43
C ARG A 110 -1.84 -16.30 -14.25
N GLN A 111 -2.90 -15.53 -13.97
CA GLN A 111 -3.97 -15.98 -13.09
C GLN A 111 -4.49 -17.28 -13.70
N LYS A 112 -4.25 -18.41 -13.02
CA LYS A 112 -4.90 -19.68 -13.35
C LYS A 112 -6.40 -19.43 -13.24
N VAL A 113 -7.07 -19.38 -14.38
CA VAL A 113 -8.52 -19.49 -14.48
C VAL A 113 -8.85 -20.93 -14.04
N PRO A 114 -9.61 -21.16 -12.95
CA PRO A 114 -10.17 -22.47 -12.70
C PRO A 114 -11.26 -22.72 -13.76
N SER A 115 -11.13 -23.84 -14.48
CA SER A 115 -12.17 -24.37 -15.39
C SER A 115 -13.45 -24.72 -14.66
#